data_AF-A0A3N5L1U0-F1
#
_entry.id   AF-A0A3N5L1U0-F1
#
_cell.length_a   1.000
_cell.length_b   1.000
_cell.length_c   1.000
_cell.angle_alpha   90.00
_cell.angle_beta   90.00
_cell.angle_gamma   90.00
#
_symmetry.space_group_name_H-M   'P 1'
#
loop_
_entity.id
_entity.type
_entity.pdbx_description
1 polymer ?
#
loop_
_entity_poly.entity_id
_entity_poly.type
_entity_poly.pdbx_seq_one_letter_code
_entity_poly.pdbx_strand_id
1 'polypeptide(L)'
;MDRAGPHAVGQPGSAGSRRRQDSVLRSPVAVMEVLTLQCDSGEKDKVIGELYDAGTLGVIEEDLPEGHCRLQAFFESDTGGAGLLSQFSGYGATLRRQEARDWAGEARAQWQPLVVGERFFLAPAWRDDPAPAGRLRLEMPPGTAPGTGLHAATQLALEALERCVRPGDCVFDLGTGSGILAASARLLGAGAVIACDVEWDAAEAAHQYCGPAAAVFAGSARSLRDASVDVVVANISTAAVTALAGEIVR
;
A
#
# COMPACT_ATOMS: atom_id res chain seq x y z
N MET A 1 -45.32 -49.17 -29.94
CA MET A 1 -45.17 -49.77 -28.60
C MET A 1 -43.71 -49.59 -28.24
N ASP A 2 -43.26 -48.45 -27.73
CA ASP A 2 -43.71 -47.61 -26.61
C ASP A 2 -43.16 -48.07 -25.25
N ARG A 3 -42.77 -47.03 -24.48
CA ARG A 3 -42.20 -46.93 -23.13
C ARG A 3 -40.67 -47.00 -23.03
N ALA A 4 -39.96 -46.15 -22.27
CA ALA A 4 -40.07 -44.79 -21.72
C ALA A 4 -38.82 -44.61 -20.82
N GLY A 5 -38.23 -43.40 -20.74
CA GLY A 5 -36.99 -43.11 -19.97
C GLY A 5 -37.13 -43.14 -18.43
N PRO A 6 -36.18 -42.55 -17.65
CA PRO A 6 -35.95 -41.10 -17.70
C PRO A 6 -34.50 -40.58 -17.49
N HIS A 7 -34.29 -39.37 -18.02
CA HIS A 7 -33.60 -38.16 -17.54
C HIS A 7 -32.21 -38.14 -16.85
N ALA A 8 -31.45 -37.14 -17.34
CA ALA A 8 -30.13 -36.62 -17.02
C ALA A 8 -29.89 -36.11 -15.58
N VAL A 9 -28.62 -36.05 -15.17
CA VAL A 9 -28.04 -34.88 -14.46
C VAL A 9 -26.56 -34.75 -14.83
N GLY A 10 -26.22 -33.71 -15.60
CA GLY A 10 -24.86 -33.18 -15.69
C GLY A 10 -24.58 -32.31 -14.47
N GLN A 11 -23.43 -32.49 -13.82
CA GLN A 11 -22.99 -31.61 -12.74
C GLN A 11 -22.37 -30.33 -13.33
N PRO A 12 -22.84 -29.13 -12.92
CA PRO A 12 -22.20 -27.87 -13.29
C PRO A 12 -20.91 -27.68 -12.49
N GLY A 13 -19.82 -27.40 -13.20
CA GLY A 13 -18.55 -26.98 -12.61
C GLY A 13 -18.74 -25.73 -11.75
N SER A 14 -18.19 -25.78 -10.55
CA SER A 14 -18.31 -24.78 -9.49
C SER A 14 -17.69 -23.44 -9.88
N ALA A 15 -18.47 -22.57 -10.51
CA ALA A 15 -18.24 -21.12 -10.52
C ALA A 15 -18.61 -20.55 -9.14
N GLY A 16 -17.74 -20.74 -8.15
CA GLY A 16 -18.05 -20.39 -6.77
C GLY A 16 -16.83 -20.27 -5.87
N SER A 17 -15.99 -19.25 -6.09
CA SER A 17 -15.16 -18.72 -4.99
C SER A 17 -14.70 -17.25 -5.14
N ARG A 18 -14.92 -16.58 -6.28
CA ARG A 18 -14.50 -15.17 -6.48
C ARG A 18 -15.46 -14.12 -5.90
N ARG A 19 -16.15 -14.40 -4.79
CA ARG A 19 -17.16 -13.50 -4.20
C ARG A 19 -17.02 -13.33 -2.69
N ARG A 20 -15.79 -13.28 -2.18
CA ARG A 20 -15.53 -12.97 -0.77
C ARG A 20 -14.29 -12.09 -0.62
N GLN A 21 -14.36 -10.84 -1.08
CA GLN A 21 -13.50 -9.75 -0.57
C GLN A 21 -14.01 -8.32 -0.88
N ASP A 22 -15.26 -8.15 -1.34
CA ASP A 22 -15.85 -6.81 -1.58
C ASP A 22 -16.44 -6.15 -0.32
N SER A 23 -16.18 -6.67 0.89
CA SER A 23 -16.67 -6.03 2.14
C SER A 23 -15.66 -5.06 2.74
N VAL A 24 -14.94 -4.31 1.89
CA VAL A 24 -14.19 -3.15 2.35
C VAL A 24 -15.18 -2.01 2.53
N LEU A 25 -15.38 -1.62 3.79
CA LEU A 25 -16.18 -0.48 4.28
C LEU A 25 -16.42 0.58 3.19
N ARG A 26 -17.59 0.54 2.55
CA ARG A 26 -18.12 1.74 1.92
C ARG A 26 -18.52 2.66 3.05
N SER A 27 -17.58 3.48 3.55
CA SER A 27 -17.98 4.62 4.36
C SER A 27 -18.98 5.42 3.53
N PRO A 28 -20.18 5.72 4.06
CA PRO A 28 -21.12 6.57 3.35
C PRO A 28 -20.38 7.89 3.06
N VAL A 29 -20.27 8.22 1.77
CA VAL A 29 -19.65 9.47 1.36
C VAL A 29 -20.61 10.57 1.80
N ALA A 30 -20.35 11.16 2.96
CA ALA A 30 -21.19 12.18 3.56
C ALA A 30 -20.78 13.55 3.04
N VAL A 31 -21.77 14.42 2.85
CA VAL A 31 -21.52 15.84 2.59
C VAL A 31 -20.99 16.45 3.90
N MET A 32 -19.95 17.27 3.81
CA MET A 32 -19.30 17.86 4.98
C MET A 32 -19.37 19.38 4.94
N GLU A 33 -19.38 20.01 6.10
CA GLU A 33 -19.09 21.44 6.22
C GLU A 33 -17.61 21.62 6.59
N VAL A 34 -16.92 22.49 5.86
CA VAL A 34 -15.51 22.81 6.11
C VAL A 34 -15.43 24.23 6.64
N LEU A 35 -15.05 24.36 7.90
CA LEU A 35 -14.74 25.64 8.53
C LEU A 35 -13.26 25.95 8.26
N THR A 36 -13.00 27.05 7.57
CA THR A 36 -11.63 27.55 7.32
C THR A 36 -11.41 28.80 8.14
N LEU A 37 -10.34 28.82 8.93
CA LEU A 37 -9.95 29.95 9.78
C LEU A 37 -8.44 30.16 9.75
N GLN A 38 -7.99 31.34 10.17
CA GLN A 38 -6.57 31.67 10.27
C GLN A 38 -6.26 32.19 11.67
N CYS A 39 -5.21 31.68 12.28
CA CYS A 39 -4.73 32.10 13.59
C CYS A 39 -3.20 32.25 13.57
N ASP A 40 -2.65 32.82 14.64
CA ASP A 40 -1.21 32.82 14.85
C ASP A 40 -0.73 31.39 15.17
N SER A 41 0.47 31.02 14.70
CA SER A 41 1.04 29.69 14.92
C SER A 41 1.18 29.35 16.41
N GLY A 42 1.35 30.36 17.28
CA GLY A 42 1.41 30.19 18.73
C GLY A 42 0.06 29.88 19.39
N GLU A 43 -1.06 30.15 18.71
CA GLU A 43 -2.42 29.87 19.22
C GLU A 43 -3.02 28.60 18.63
N LYS A 44 -2.37 28.02 17.61
CA LYS A 44 -2.84 26.89 16.81
C LYS A 44 -3.40 25.75 17.66
N ASP A 45 -2.63 25.25 18.63
CA ASP A 45 -3.01 24.09 19.43
C ASP A 45 -4.28 24.33 20.25
N LYS A 46 -4.45 25.56 20.75
CA LYS A 46 -5.64 25.98 21.49
C LYS A 46 -6.86 25.99 20.57
N VAL A 47 -6.74 26.60 19.39
CA VAL A 47 -7.84 26.69 18.42
C VAL A 47 -8.24 25.30 17.91
N ILE A 48 -7.27 24.41 17.69
CA ILE A 48 -7.52 23.00 17.35
C ILE A 48 -8.32 22.31 18.47
N GLY A 49 -7.95 22.51 19.73
CA GLY A 49 -8.71 21.98 20.87
C GLY A 49 -10.17 22.43 20.86
N GLU A 50 -10.42 23.74 20.66
CA GLU A 50 -11.77 24.29 20.58
C GLU A 50 -12.58 23.73 19.39
N LEU A 51 -11.92 23.43 18.26
CA LEU A 51 -12.55 22.79 17.10
C LEU A 51 -12.97 21.34 17.38
N TYR A 52 -12.16 20.59 18.15
CA TYR A 52 -12.53 19.25 18.62
C TYR A 52 -13.67 19.28 19.64
N ASP A 53 -13.66 20.25 20.56
CA ASP A 53 -14.78 20.46 21.50
C ASP A 53 -16.08 20.82 20.75
N ALA A 54 -15.96 21.51 19.61
CA ALA A 54 -17.07 21.80 18.71
C ALA A 54 -17.51 20.61 17.85
N GLY A 55 -16.83 19.46 17.93
CA GLY A 55 -17.22 18.22 17.27
C GLY A 55 -16.64 18.01 15.86
N THR A 56 -15.48 18.59 15.55
CA THR A 56 -14.83 18.31 14.27
C THR A 56 -14.37 16.85 14.15
N LEU A 57 -14.45 16.29 12.95
CA LEU A 57 -13.93 14.96 12.61
C LEU A 57 -12.42 14.96 12.35
N GLY A 58 -11.83 16.13 12.12
CA GLY A 58 -10.41 16.29 11.88
C GLY A 58 -10.06 17.71 11.45
N VAL A 59 -8.78 18.04 11.55
CA VAL A 59 -8.25 19.36 11.17
C VAL A 59 -7.06 19.17 10.24
N ILE A 60 -7.03 19.92 9.14
CA ILE A 60 -5.84 20.07 8.30
C ILE A 60 -5.16 21.39 8.66
N GLU A 61 -3.85 21.32 8.85
CA GLU A 61 -2.99 22.44 9.19
C GLU A 61 -2.15 22.83 7.97
N GLU A 62 -2.12 24.13 7.66
CA GLU A 62 -1.25 24.71 6.65
C GLU A 62 -0.49 25.86 7.29
N ASP A 63 0.83 25.70 7.45
CA ASP A 63 1.70 26.79 7.90
C ASP A 63 1.77 27.88 6.83
N LEU A 64 1.51 29.11 7.23
CA LEU A 64 1.58 30.28 6.38
C LEU A 64 2.82 31.12 6.73
N PRO A 65 3.30 31.98 5.81
CA PRO A 65 4.34 32.95 6.14
C PRO A 65 3.99 33.81 7.35
N GLU A 66 5.01 34.44 7.93
CA GLU A 66 4.86 35.42 9.02
C GLU A 66 4.31 34.83 10.33
N GLY A 67 4.38 33.50 10.50
CA GLY A 67 4.00 32.84 11.75
C GLY A 67 2.49 32.72 11.93
N HIS A 68 1.75 32.60 10.82
CA HIS A 68 0.34 32.28 10.83
C HIS A 68 0.10 30.82 10.42
N CYS A 69 -1.09 30.31 10.77
CA CYS A 69 -1.54 28.99 10.35
C CYS A 69 -2.97 29.10 9.82
N ARG A 70 -3.25 28.41 8.72
CA ARG A 70 -4.61 28.16 8.25
C ARG A 70 -5.06 26.79 8.75
N LEU A 71 -6.22 26.76 9.38
CA LEU A 71 -6.87 25.55 9.84
C LEU A 71 -8.12 25.28 9.03
N GLN A 72 -8.28 24.05 8.58
CA GLN A 72 -9.50 23.56 7.94
C GLN A 72 -10.08 22.43 8.78
N ALA A 73 -11.20 22.69 9.44
CA ALA A 73 -11.91 21.73 10.27
C ALA A 73 -13.13 21.17 9.54
N PHE A 74 -13.34 19.86 9.66
CA PHE A 74 -14.37 19.12 8.94
C PHE A 74 -15.49 18.69 9.88
N PHE A 75 -16.74 19.01 9.52
CA PHE A 75 -17.93 18.70 10.31
C PHE A 75 -18.96 17.97 9.45
N GLU A 76 -19.82 17.17 10.06
CA GLU A 76 -20.98 16.59 9.36
C GLU A 76 -22.00 17.68 9.04
N SER A 77 -22.76 17.55 7.94
CA SER A 77 -23.62 18.64 7.43
C SER A 77 -24.74 19.12 8.37
N ASP A 78 -24.98 18.45 9.49
CA ASP A 78 -26.11 18.69 10.39
C ASP A 78 -25.72 19.42 11.70
N THR A 79 -24.44 19.84 11.87
CA THR A 79 -23.92 20.44 13.12
C THR A 79 -24.27 21.92 13.35
N GLY A 80 -25.06 22.55 12.47
CA GLY A 80 -25.52 23.93 12.69
C GLY A 80 -24.44 24.99 12.47
N GLY A 81 -23.88 25.05 11.25
CA GLY A 81 -22.76 25.91 10.85
C GLY A 81 -22.80 27.40 11.24
N ALA A 82 -23.98 27.97 11.52
CA ALA A 82 -24.11 29.33 12.04
C ALA A 82 -23.47 29.52 13.43
N GLY A 83 -23.53 28.49 14.29
CA GLY A 83 -22.90 28.50 15.61
C GLY A 83 -21.37 28.54 15.52
N LEU A 84 -20.81 27.75 14.59
CA LEU A 84 -19.36 27.70 14.34
C LEU A 84 -18.81 29.05 13.85
N LEU A 85 -19.50 29.69 12.91
CA LEU A 85 -19.09 31.02 12.41
C LEU A 85 -19.09 32.08 13.51
N SER A 86 -20.08 32.04 14.42
CA SER A 86 -20.13 32.95 15.56
C SER A 86 -18.99 32.69 16.55
N GLN A 87 -18.76 31.42 16.88
CA GLN A 87 -17.74 30.98 17.85
C GLN A 87 -16.33 31.35 17.40
N PHE A 88 -16.01 31.15 16.12
CA PHE A 88 -14.67 31.39 15.56
C PHE A 88 -14.55 32.71 14.77
N SER A 89 -15.47 33.65 14.98
CA SER A 89 -15.50 34.93 14.27
C SER A 89 -14.21 35.76 14.41
N GLY A 90 -13.48 35.61 15.51
CA GLY A 90 -12.18 36.26 15.75
C GLY A 90 -11.04 35.80 14.83
N TYR A 91 -11.22 34.66 14.14
CA TYR A 91 -10.20 34.03 13.29
C TYR A 91 -10.51 34.14 11.80
N GLY A 92 -11.41 35.06 11.42
CA GLY A 92 -11.84 35.22 10.02
C GLY A 92 -12.52 33.98 9.46
N ALA A 93 -13.26 33.24 10.31
CA ALA A 93 -13.82 31.95 9.96
C ALA A 93 -14.80 32.04 8.78
N THR A 94 -14.65 31.11 7.84
CA THR A 94 -15.55 30.94 6.70
C THR A 94 -16.02 29.50 6.64
N LEU A 95 -17.28 29.30 6.29
CA LEU A 95 -17.88 27.97 6.19
C LEU A 95 -18.23 27.69 4.75
N ARG A 96 -17.81 26.53 4.25
CA ARG A 96 -18.20 26.03 2.93
C ARG A 96 -18.77 24.63 3.03
N ARG A 97 -19.79 24.35 2.23
CA ARG A 97 -20.26 23.00 2.03
C ARG A 97 -19.34 22.29 1.03
N GLN A 98 -18.75 21.19 1.43
CA GLN A 98 -17.95 20.32 0.57
C GLN A 98 -18.78 19.08 0.22
N GLU A 99 -18.99 18.87 -1.07
CA GLU A 99 -19.65 17.66 -1.56
C GLU A 99 -18.87 16.41 -1.15
N ALA A 100 -19.66 15.37 -0.87
CA ALA A 100 -19.19 14.02 -0.64
C ALA A 100 -18.24 13.58 -1.77
N ARG A 101 -16.95 13.38 -1.46
CA ARG A 101 -15.97 12.79 -2.38
C ARG A 101 -15.41 11.49 -1.84
N ASP A 102 -15.37 10.47 -2.68
CA ASP A 102 -14.70 9.21 -2.39
C ASP A 102 -13.19 9.37 -2.62
N TRP A 103 -12.52 10.03 -1.68
CA TRP A 103 -11.07 10.26 -1.74
C TRP A 103 -10.28 8.94 -1.84
N ALA A 104 -10.77 7.87 -1.21
CA ALA A 104 -10.13 6.56 -1.30
C ALA A 104 -10.27 5.97 -2.71
N GLY A 105 -11.44 6.07 -3.32
CA GLY A 105 -11.68 5.69 -4.71
C GLY A 105 -10.86 6.52 -5.70
N GLU A 106 -10.81 7.85 -5.52
CA GLU A 106 -10.01 8.75 -6.35
C GLU A 106 -8.51 8.44 -6.26
N ALA A 107 -7.98 8.24 -5.04
CA ALA A 107 -6.58 7.85 -4.84
C ALA A 107 -6.29 6.49 -5.49
N ARG A 108 -7.18 5.49 -5.32
CA ARG A 108 -7.04 4.17 -5.98
C ARG A 108 -7.06 4.27 -7.50
N ALA A 109 -7.85 5.18 -8.07
CA ALA A 109 -7.93 5.40 -9.51
C ALA A 109 -6.64 6.00 -10.10
N GLN A 110 -5.83 6.69 -9.29
CA GLN A 110 -4.54 7.22 -9.74
C GLN A 110 -3.44 6.16 -9.83
N TRP A 111 -3.62 4.99 -9.20
CA TRP A 111 -2.65 3.89 -9.27
C TRP A 111 -2.81 3.13 -10.59
N GLN A 112 -2.00 3.52 -11.57
CA GLN A 112 -1.99 2.90 -12.89
C GLN A 112 -0.99 1.73 -12.92
N PRO A 113 -1.30 0.67 -13.68
CA PRO A 113 -0.32 -0.36 -13.97
C PRO A 113 0.88 0.22 -14.71
N LEU A 114 2.06 -0.37 -14.52
CA LEU A 114 3.26 0.02 -15.26
C LEU A 114 4.09 -1.18 -15.69
N VAL A 115 4.82 -0.97 -16.78
CA VAL A 115 5.85 -1.89 -17.27
C VAL A 115 7.16 -1.56 -16.56
N VAL A 116 7.81 -2.59 -15.99
CA VAL A 116 9.15 -2.50 -15.41
C VAL A 116 10.03 -3.53 -16.13
N GLY A 117 11.21 -3.11 -16.56
CA GLY A 117 12.11 -3.99 -17.31
C GLY A 117 11.49 -4.63 -18.55
N GLU A 118 11.96 -5.84 -18.87
CA GLU A 118 11.49 -6.64 -20.00
C GLU A 118 10.39 -7.62 -19.58
N ARG A 119 10.39 -8.06 -18.32
CA ARG A 119 9.57 -9.19 -17.86
C ARG A 119 8.41 -8.78 -16.97
N PHE A 120 8.45 -7.66 -16.24
CA PHE A 120 7.41 -7.35 -15.28
C PHE A 120 6.32 -6.40 -15.81
N PHE A 121 5.08 -6.67 -15.37
CA PHE A 121 3.94 -5.77 -15.48
C PHE A 121 3.33 -5.63 -14.08
N LEU A 122 3.54 -4.48 -13.46
CA LEU A 122 3.08 -4.20 -12.11
C LEU A 122 1.66 -3.65 -12.18
N ALA A 123 0.75 -4.25 -11.41
CA ALA A 123 -0.64 -3.79 -11.34
C ALA A 123 -1.17 -3.85 -9.90
N PRO A 124 -1.97 -2.87 -9.45
CA PRO A 124 -2.70 -2.98 -8.19
C PRO A 124 -3.64 -4.19 -8.16
N ALA A 125 -3.86 -4.76 -6.96
CA ALA A 125 -4.73 -5.92 -6.74
C ALA A 125 -6.16 -5.73 -7.27
N TRP A 126 -6.69 -4.51 -7.14
CA TRP A 126 -8.06 -4.14 -7.54
C TRP A 126 -8.22 -3.88 -9.04
N ARG A 127 -7.15 -4.06 -9.83
CA ARG A 127 -7.15 -3.84 -11.27
C ARG A 127 -6.97 -5.14 -12.03
N ASP A 128 -7.79 -5.40 -13.04
CA ASP A 128 -7.80 -6.64 -13.82
C ASP A 128 -7.11 -6.50 -15.19
N ASP A 129 -6.35 -5.43 -15.41
CA ASP A 129 -5.60 -5.20 -16.64
C ASP A 129 -4.74 -6.44 -16.98
N PRO A 130 -4.87 -7.00 -18.20
CA PRO A 130 -4.07 -8.13 -18.62
C PRO A 130 -2.62 -7.69 -18.80
N ALA A 131 -1.68 -8.51 -18.32
CA ALA A 131 -0.27 -8.26 -18.61
C ALA A 131 -0.03 -8.31 -20.12
N PRO A 132 0.81 -7.41 -20.67
CA PRO A 132 1.25 -7.49 -22.05
C PRO A 132 1.89 -8.86 -22.36
N ALA A 133 1.79 -9.29 -23.61
CA ALA A 133 2.31 -10.60 -24.03
C ALA A 133 3.77 -10.79 -23.62
N GLY A 134 4.06 -11.94 -23.00
CA GLY A 134 5.41 -12.30 -22.54
C GLY A 134 5.81 -11.74 -21.17
N ARG A 135 4.98 -10.90 -20.54
CA ARG A 135 5.25 -10.32 -19.21
C ARG A 135 4.55 -11.06 -18.09
N LEU A 136 5.24 -11.11 -16.95
CA LEU A 136 4.77 -11.60 -15.67
C LEU A 136 3.98 -10.49 -14.98
N ARG A 137 2.70 -10.74 -14.69
CA ARG A 137 1.89 -9.85 -13.85
C ARG A 137 2.38 -9.96 -12.42
N LEU A 138 2.89 -8.86 -11.89
CA LEU A 138 3.26 -8.71 -10.49
C LEU A 138 2.24 -7.80 -9.81
N GLU A 139 1.58 -8.30 -8.78
CA GLU A 139 0.63 -7.49 -8.02
C GLU A 139 1.39 -6.51 -7.13
N MET A 140 1.02 -5.23 -7.09
CA MET A 140 1.64 -4.29 -6.15
C MET A 140 1.23 -4.67 -4.72
N PRO A 141 2.19 -4.75 -3.78
CA PRO A 141 1.88 -5.12 -2.41
C PRO A 141 0.98 -4.06 -1.75
N PRO A 142 -0.03 -4.48 -0.97
CA PRO A 142 -0.90 -3.56 -0.26
C PRO A 142 -0.20 -2.96 0.98
N GLY A 143 -0.65 -1.78 1.42
CA GLY A 143 -0.25 -1.20 2.71
C GLY A 143 0.85 -0.15 2.62
N THR A 144 1.51 0.11 3.75
CA THR A 144 2.45 1.22 3.96
C THR A 144 3.92 0.77 4.01
N ALA A 145 4.18 -0.54 3.96
CA ALA A 145 5.55 -1.06 3.96
C ALA A 145 6.31 -0.55 2.71
N PRO A 146 7.60 -0.18 2.84
CA PRO A 146 8.40 0.26 1.70
C PRO A 146 8.45 -0.80 0.59
N GLY A 147 8.46 -0.36 -0.67
CA GLY A 147 8.56 -1.28 -1.82
C GLY A 147 7.23 -1.56 -2.52
N THR A 148 6.40 -0.55 -2.75
CA THR A 148 5.17 -0.69 -3.55
C THR A 148 5.41 -0.98 -5.04
N GLY A 149 6.65 -0.82 -5.51
CA GLY A 149 7.03 -0.93 -6.93
C GLY A 149 6.94 0.39 -7.72
N LEU A 150 6.35 1.43 -7.12
CA LEU A 150 6.26 2.77 -7.75
C LEU A 150 7.55 3.58 -7.62
N HIS A 151 8.40 3.28 -6.64
CA HIS A 151 9.66 3.98 -6.44
C HIS A 151 10.74 3.49 -7.42
N ALA A 152 11.50 4.42 -8.01
CA ALA A 152 12.51 4.11 -9.03
C ALA A 152 13.55 3.07 -8.56
N ALA A 153 14.00 3.14 -7.30
CA ALA A 153 14.92 2.15 -6.74
C ALA A 153 14.36 0.72 -6.76
N THR A 154 13.07 0.55 -6.48
CA THR A 154 12.41 -0.76 -6.57
C THR A 154 12.35 -1.24 -8.01
N GLN A 155 12.06 -0.35 -8.97
CA GLN A 155 12.03 -0.69 -10.40
C GLN A 155 13.41 -1.14 -10.90
N LEU A 156 14.47 -0.43 -10.53
CA LEU A 156 15.85 -0.82 -10.86
C LEU A 156 16.23 -2.18 -10.25
N ALA A 157 15.80 -2.46 -9.01
CA ALA A 157 16.03 -3.74 -8.36
C ALA A 157 15.27 -4.89 -9.06
N LEU A 158 14.02 -4.64 -9.49
CA LEU A 158 13.25 -5.60 -10.30
C LEU A 158 13.94 -5.90 -11.62
N GLU A 159 14.40 -4.88 -12.34
CA GLU A 159 15.17 -5.06 -13.58
C GLU A 159 16.47 -5.83 -13.37
N ALA A 160 17.15 -5.60 -12.24
CA ALA A 160 18.34 -6.37 -11.88
C ALA A 160 18.01 -7.85 -11.64
N LEU A 161 16.90 -8.15 -10.94
CA LEU A 161 16.45 -9.52 -10.72
C LEU A 161 16.20 -10.26 -12.02
N GLU A 162 15.61 -9.61 -13.03
CA GLU A 162 15.36 -10.23 -14.35
C GLU A 162 16.64 -10.77 -15.01
N ARG A 163 17.78 -10.09 -14.76
CA ARG A 163 19.09 -10.45 -15.33
C ARG A 163 19.87 -11.45 -14.49
N CYS A 164 19.62 -11.46 -13.18
CA CYS A 164 20.42 -12.22 -12.22
C CYS A 164 19.80 -13.55 -11.82
N VAL A 165 18.48 -13.61 -11.62
CA VAL A 165 17.79 -14.81 -11.13
C VAL A 165 17.52 -15.79 -12.26
N ARG A 166 17.87 -17.05 -12.04
CA ARG A 166 17.60 -18.18 -12.93
C ARG A 166 16.59 -19.13 -12.28
N PRO A 167 15.84 -19.90 -13.08
CA PRO A 167 14.96 -20.92 -12.55
C PRO A 167 15.74 -21.93 -11.68
N GLY A 168 15.24 -22.19 -10.49
CA GLY A 168 15.86 -23.09 -9.51
C GLY A 168 16.78 -22.42 -8.49
N ASP A 169 17.19 -21.16 -8.69
CA ASP A 169 18.05 -20.45 -7.74
C ASP A 169 17.39 -20.33 -6.35
N CYS A 170 18.21 -20.37 -5.31
CA CYS A 170 17.86 -19.94 -3.98
C CYS A 170 18.16 -18.44 -3.84
N VAL A 171 17.11 -17.64 -3.70
CA VAL A 171 17.20 -16.17 -3.64
C VAL A 171 16.94 -15.68 -2.22
N PHE A 172 17.79 -14.77 -1.75
CA PHE A 172 17.64 -14.07 -0.48
C PHE A 172 17.37 -12.58 -0.68
N ASP A 173 16.23 -12.11 -0.18
CA ASP A 173 15.82 -10.70 -0.16
C ASP A 173 16.12 -10.07 1.21
N LEU A 174 17.17 -9.25 1.27
CA LEU A 174 17.69 -8.61 2.48
C LEU A 174 17.16 -7.18 2.59
N GLY A 175 16.35 -6.92 3.62
CA GLY A 175 15.58 -5.67 3.74
C GLY A 175 14.35 -5.72 2.83
N THR A 176 13.55 -6.77 2.98
CA THR A 176 12.49 -7.14 2.04
C THR A 176 11.34 -6.13 1.99
N GLY A 177 11.16 -5.31 3.03
CA GLY A 177 10.06 -4.34 3.09
C GLY A 177 8.72 -5.01 2.86
N SER A 178 8.03 -4.62 1.78
CA SER A 178 6.76 -5.19 1.34
C SER A 178 6.82 -6.64 0.81
N GLY A 179 8.01 -7.18 0.53
CA GLY A 179 8.17 -8.49 -0.10
C GLY A 179 8.14 -8.49 -1.62
N ILE A 180 8.11 -7.32 -2.28
CA ILE A 180 7.97 -7.24 -3.74
C ILE A 180 9.09 -7.95 -4.50
N LEU A 181 10.35 -7.86 -4.03
CA LEU A 181 11.50 -8.47 -4.68
C LEU A 181 11.52 -9.99 -4.45
N ALA A 182 11.21 -10.44 -3.23
CA ALA A 182 10.97 -11.84 -2.92
C ALA A 182 9.87 -12.47 -3.79
N ALA A 183 8.69 -11.83 -3.92
CA ALA A 183 7.62 -12.33 -4.78
C ALA A 183 8.02 -12.36 -6.27
N SER A 184 8.77 -11.36 -6.71
CA SER A 184 9.28 -11.28 -8.08
C SER A 184 10.25 -12.41 -8.39
N ALA A 185 11.17 -12.74 -7.48
CA ALA A 185 12.09 -13.87 -7.64
C ALA A 185 11.33 -15.20 -7.84
N ARG A 186 10.23 -15.41 -7.11
CA ARG A 186 9.36 -16.58 -7.31
C ARG A 186 8.75 -16.61 -8.72
N LEU A 187 8.24 -15.47 -9.20
CA LEU A 187 7.68 -15.36 -10.55
C LEU A 187 8.73 -15.61 -11.64
N LEU A 188 10.00 -15.28 -11.38
CA LEU A 188 11.12 -15.58 -12.28
C LEU A 188 11.51 -17.07 -12.28
N GLY A 189 10.98 -17.86 -11.34
CA GLY A 189 11.21 -19.31 -11.26
C GLY A 189 12.22 -19.74 -10.19
N ALA A 190 12.58 -18.86 -9.24
CA ALA A 190 13.43 -19.25 -8.12
C ALA A 190 12.90 -20.51 -7.41
N GLY A 191 13.80 -21.44 -7.10
CA GLY A 191 13.45 -22.71 -6.45
C GLY A 191 13.15 -22.53 -4.97
N ALA A 192 13.81 -21.57 -4.33
CA ALA A 192 13.55 -21.17 -2.95
C ALA A 192 13.70 -19.66 -2.82
N VAL A 193 12.84 -19.06 -1.99
CA VAL A 193 12.93 -17.63 -1.66
C VAL A 193 12.90 -17.47 -0.15
N ILE A 194 13.93 -16.80 0.35
CA ILE A 194 14.10 -16.41 1.74
C ILE A 194 14.07 -14.87 1.76
N ALA A 195 13.40 -14.30 2.75
CA ALA A 195 13.30 -12.86 2.88
C ALA A 195 13.42 -12.46 4.35
N CYS A 196 14.06 -11.33 4.62
CA CYS A 196 14.06 -10.76 5.96
C CYS A 196 14.03 -9.25 5.97
N ASP A 197 13.50 -8.71 7.05
CA ASP A 197 13.63 -7.31 7.41
C ASP A 197 13.97 -7.20 8.90
N VAL A 198 14.66 -6.13 9.30
CA VAL A 198 14.95 -5.90 10.73
C VAL A 198 13.71 -5.41 11.48
N GLU A 199 12.79 -4.76 10.74
CA GLU A 199 11.52 -4.28 11.29
C GLU A 199 10.45 -5.38 11.21
N TRP A 200 9.82 -5.68 12.34
CA TRP A 200 8.81 -6.75 12.43
C TRP A 200 7.61 -6.47 11.52
N ASP A 201 7.12 -5.23 11.47
CA ASP A 201 5.98 -4.85 10.63
C ASP A 201 6.25 -5.08 9.13
N ALA A 202 7.50 -4.85 8.69
CA ALA A 202 7.91 -5.11 7.31
C ALA A 202 7.97 -6.63 7.03
N ALA A 203 8.60 -7.40 7.91
CA ALA A 203 8.63 -8.86 7.76
C ALA A 203 7.22 -9.48 7.74
N GLU A 204 6.30 -8.98 8.56
CA GLU A 204 4.90 -9.42 8.58
C GLU A 204 4.18 -9.03 7.26
N ALA A 205 4.37 -7.80 6.77
CA ALA A 205 3.81 -7.37 5.48
C ALA A 205 4.30 -8.26 4.32
N ALA A 206 5.61 -8.55 4.27
CA ALA A 206 6.19 -9.44 3.28
C ALA A 206 5.68 -10.88 3.41
N HIS A 207 5.47 -11.39 4.63
CA HIS A 207 4.90 -12.71 4.86
C HIS A 207 3.48 -12.81 4.31
N GLN A 208 2.64 -11.82 4.60
CA GLN A 208 1.26 -11.75 4.10
C GLN A 208 1.20 -11.67 2.57
N TYR A 209 2.10 -10.89 1.97
CA TYR A 209 2.13 -10.68 0.53
C TYR A 209 2.73 -11.87 -0.24
N CYS A 210 3.83 -12.46 0.21
CA CYS A 210 4.49 -13.59 -0.45
C CYS A 210 3.77 -14.94 -0.22
N GLY A 211 2.98 -15.02 0.85
CA GLY A 211 2.28 -16.22 1.27
C GLY A 211 3.20 -17.28 1.90
N PRO A 212 2.63 -18.42 2.33
CA PRO A 212 3.30 -19.40 3.21
C PRO A 212 4.46 -20.16 2.55
N ALA A 213 4.62 -20.04 1.24
CA ALA A 213 5.67 -20.72 0.51
C ALA A 213 7.00 -19.95 0.50
N ALA A 214 7.05 -18.72 1.00
CA ALA A 214 8.28 -17.96 1.20
C ALA A 214 8.72 -18.06 2.67
N ALA A 215 10.02 -18.24 2.91
CA ALA A 215 10.57 -18.21 4.26
C ALA A 215 10.85 -16.75 4.64
N VAL A 216 9.92 -16.12 5.36
CA VAL A 216 10.03 -14.71 5.78
C VAL A 216 10.26 -14.64 7.29
N PHE A 217 11.21 -13.82 7.74
CA PHE A 217 11.47 -13.61 9.17
C PHE A 217 11.96 -12.21 9.50
N ALA A 218 11.74 -11.76 10.74
CA ALA A 218 12.37 -10.57 11.26
C ALA A 218 13.81 -10.87 11.69
N GLY A 219 14.79 -10.16 11.13
CA GLY A 219 16.21 -10.40 11.40
C GLY A 219 17.15 -9.79 10.35
N SER A 220 18.34 -10.37 10.25
CA SER A 220 19.39 -9.92 9.33
C SER A 220 20.01 -11.10 8.59
N ALA A 221 20.96 -10.79 7.70
CA ALA A 221 21.72 -11.80 6.97
C ALA A 221 22.30 -12.87 7.91
N ARG A 222 22.73 -12.54 9.15
CA ARG A 222 23.30 -13.49 10.14
C ARG A 222 22.44 -14.71 10.47
N SER A 223 21.14 -14.63 10.23
CA SER A 223 20.23 -15.75 10.47
C SER A 223 20.39 -16.89 9.44
N LEU A 224 21.12 -16.64 8.34
CA LEU A 224 21.44 -17.64 7.32
C LEU A 224 22.78 -18.33 7.60
N ARG A 225 22.95 -19.53 7.03
CA ARG A 225 24.25 -20.19 6.97
C ARG A 225 25.10 -19.57 5.87
N ASP A 226 26.42 -19.65 6.02
CA ASP A 226 27.37 -19.21 4.98
C ASP A 226 27.13 -19.99 3.68
N ALA A 227 27.32 -19.31 2.54
CA ALA A 227 27.21 -19.89 1.19
C ALA A 227 25.92 -20.72 0.95
N SER A 228 24.78 -20.31 1.54
CA SER A 228 23.53 -21.07 1.48
C SER A 228 22.52 -20.60 0.44
N VAL A 229 22.87 -19.60 -0.37
CA VAL A 229 21.98 -18.98 -1.37
C VAL A 229 22.78 -18.65 -2.64
N ASP A 230 22.10 -18.62 -3.79
CA ASP A 230 22.73 -18.36 -5.09
C ASP A 230 22.72 -16.87 -5.44
N VAL A 231 21.68 -16.14 -5.01
CA VAL A 231 21.49 -14.72 -5.29
C VAL A 231 21.05 -13.98 -4.03
N VAL A 232 21.73 -12.88 -3.72
CA VAL A 232 21.28 -11.90 -2.72
C VAL A 232 20.80 -10.65 -3.44
N VAL A 233 19.58 -10.20 -3.13
CA VAL A 233 19.06 -8.90 -3.52
C VAL A 233 18.87 -8.04 -2.27
N ALA A 234 19.30 -6.78 -2.34
CA ALA A 234 19.20 -5.85 -1.23
C ALA A 234 18.93 -4.44 -1.75
N ASN A 235 17.67 -3.99 -1.65
CA ASN A 235 17.27 -2.63 -1.96
C ASN A 235 17.19 -1.80 -0.67
N ILE A 236 18.35 -1.62 -0.04
CA ILE A 236 18.53 -0.91 1.22
C ILE A 236 19.50 0.27 1.04
N SER A 237 19.59 1.13 2.05
CA SER A 237 20.48 2.30 1.98
C SER A 237 21.94 1.91 1.76
N THR A 238 22.72 2.77 1.11
CA THR A 238 24.17 2.57 0.92
C THR A 238 24.89 2.32 2.24
N ALA A 239 24.49 3.01 3.32
CA ALA A 239 25.06 2.81 4.65
C ALA A 239 24.80 1.39 5.17
N ALA A 240 23.58 0.88 4.99
CA ALA A 240 23.21 -0.48 5.39
C ALA A 240 23.95 -1.54 4.56
N VAL A 241 24.02 -1.39 3.22
CA VAL A 241 24.80 -2.29 2.35
C VAL A 241 26.27 -2.33 2.80
N THR A 242 26.86 -1.16 3.08
CA THR A 242 28.26 -1.08 3.52
C THR A 242 28.48 -1.80 4.85
N ALA A 243 27.58 -1.60 5.82
CA ALA A 243 27.66 -2.24 7.13
C ALA A 243 27.49 -3.77 7.04
N LEU A 244 26.66 -4.25 6.11
CA LEU A 244 26.34 -5.68 5.94
C LEU A 244 27.21 -6.38 4.89
N ALA A 245 28.12 -5.67 4.23
CA ALA A 245 28.90 -6.22 3.11
C ALA A 245 29.62 -7.53 3.45
N GLY A 246 30.24 -7.61 4.64
CA GLY A 246 30.89 -8.84 5.12
C GLY A 246 29.92 -9.99 5.36
N GLU A 247 28.67 -9.70 5.71
CA GLU A 247 27.63 -10.71 5.94
C GLU A 247 26.95 -11.17 4.64
N ILE A 248 26.98 -10.34 3.59
CA ILE A 248 26.42 -10.64 2.27
C ILE A 248 27.36 -11.57 1.48
N VAL A 249 28.68 -11.46 1.67
CA VAL A 249 29.68 -12.21 0.89
C VAL A 249 30.13 -13.54 1.50
N ARG A 250 29.60 -13.92 2.66
CA ARG A 250 29.98 -15.15 3.38
C ARG A 250 29.26 -16.39 2.84
#